data_AF-A0A7C3QKM1-F1
#
_entry.id   AF-A0A7C3QKM1-F1
#
_cell.length_a   1.000
_cell.length_b   1.000
_cell.length_c   1.000
_cell.angle_alpha   90.00
_cell.angle_beta   90.00
_cell.angle_gamma   90.00
#
_symmetry.space_group_name_H-M   'P 1'
#
loop_
_entity.id
_entity.type
_entity.pdbx_description
1 polymer ?
#
loop_
_entity_poly.entity_id
_entity_poly.type
_entity_poly.pdbx_seq_one_letter_code
_entity_poly.pdbx_strand_id
1 'polypeptide(L)'
;PHGLGHMIGLATHDAGGCLAGRPRSDRFGLKWLRADLPLQENYVVTIEPGIYFIPAILTSPEWRERYRDDVNWNRVDALLQFGGIRIEDDVRITGGPPEVLSAAIPKSIDAIEALRQEALA
;
A
#
# COMPACT_ATOMS: atom_id res chain seq x y z
N PRO A 1 7.78 -0.47 -0.91
CA PRO A 1 8.78 0.46 -0.31
C PRO A 1 8.20 1.40 0.77
N HIS A 2 6.90 1.32 1.06
CA HIS A 2 6.21 2.01 2.16
C HIS A 2 5.53 0.99 3.08
N GLY A 3 4.99 1.44 4.21
CA GLY A 3 4.13 0.62 5.07
C GLY A 3 2.76 0.33 4.44
N LEU A 4 2.07 -0.72 4.87
CA LEU A 4 0.77 -1.12 4.30
C LEU A 4 -0.35 -0.09 4.53
N GLY A 5 -0.22 0.74 5.56
CA GLY A 5 -1.19 1.76 5.93
C GLY A 5 -0.86 2.40 7.27
N HIS A 6 -1.80 3.20 7.76
CA HIS A 6 -1.64 3.98 8.98
C HIS A 6 -2.97 4.36 9.62
N MET A 7 -2.92 4.81 10.87
CA MET A 7 -4.08 5.43 11.52
C MET A 7 -4.50 6.69 10.74
N ILE A 8 -5.80 6.93 10.62
CA ILE A 8 -6.36 8.13 10.01
C ILE A 8 -7.49 8.69 10.89
N GLY A 9 -7.55 10.01 10.98
CA GLY A 9 -8.52 10.70 11.83
C GLY A 9 -8.44 12.21 11.63
N LEU A 10 -8.12 12.97 12.68
CA LEU A 10 -7.98 14.43 12.58
C LEU A 10 -6.79 14.84 11.70
N ALA A 11 -5.78 13.98 11.58
CA ALA A 11 -4.70 14.11 10.62
C ALA A 11 -4.67 12.92 9.66
N THR A 12 -4.14 13.11 8.45
CA THR A 12 -3.95 12.03 7.47
C THR A 12 -3.10 10.90 8.06
N HIS A 13 -1.94 11.24 8.63
CA HIS A 13 -1.18 10.32 9.47
C HIS A 13 -1.52 10.62 10.93
N ASP A 14 -2.59 10.01 11.43
CA ASP A 14 -3.05 10.28 12.79
C ASP A 14 -2.11 9.69 13.85
N ALA A 15 -2.37 10.03 15.12
CA ALA A 15 -1.67 9.48 16.26
C ALA A 15 -1.67 7.94 16.19
N GLY A 16 -0.47 7.37 16.29
CA GLY A 16 -0.23 5.94 16.18
C GLY A 16 1.19 5.64 16.62
N GLY A 17 1.74 4.53 16.14
CA GLY A 17 3.13 4.16 16.42
C GLY A 17 3.29 2.66 16.64
N CYS A 18 4.42 2.29 17.25
CA CYS A 18 4.67 0.90 17.61
C CYS A 18 4.06 0.61 18.99
N LEU A 19 3.59 -0.62 19.19
CA LEU A 19 3.23 -1.11 20.51
C LEU A 19 4.40 -0.91 21.48
N ALA A 20 4.12 -0.47 22.71
CA ALA A 20 5.14 -0.21 23.71
C ALA A 20 6.05 -1.43 23.91
N GLY A 21 7.37 -1.20 23.95
CA GLY A 21 8.38 -2.25 24.05
C GLY A 21 8.72 -2.95 22.73
N ARG A 22 8.04 -2.61 21.62
CA ARG A 22 8.36 -3.16 20.30
C ARG A 22 9.19 -2.18 19.47
N PRO A 23 10.45 -2.51 19.12
CA PRO A 23 11.23 -1.67 18.23
C PRO A 23 10.68 -1.74 16.80
N ARG A 24 10.91 -0.69 16.02
CA ARG A 24 10.63 -0.72 14.58
C ARG A 24 11.48 -1.82 13.92
N SER A 25 10.87 -2.58 13.03
CA SER A 25 11.60 -3.55 12.19
C SER A 25 12.61 -2.81 11.32
N ASP A 26 13.76 -3.42 11.04
CA ASP A 26 14.76 -2.96 10.07
C ASP A 26 14.50 -3.50 8.64
N ARG A 27 13.61 -4.50 8.53
CA ARG A 27 13.29 -5.19 7.27
C ARG A 27 12.76 -4.23 6.21
N PHE A 28 13.24 -4.40 4.98
CA PHE A 28 12.73 -3.66 3.82
C PHE A 28 11.19 -3.79 3.71
N GLY A 29 10.49 -2.68 3.49
CA GLY A 29 9.03 -2.59 3.60
C GLY A 29 8.51 -2.33 5.02
N LEU A 30 8.86 -3.17 6.00
CA LEU A 30 8.31 -3.03 7.37
C LEU A 30 8.85 -1.83 8.14
N LYS A 31 10.10 -1.41 7.90
CA LYS A 31 10.71 -0.27 8.60
C LYS A 31 9.98 1.07 8.41
N TRP A 32 9.06 1.13 7.44
CA TRP A 32 8.24 2.28 7.08
C TRP A 32 6.78 2.14 7.54
N LEU A 33 6.42 1.07 8.26
CA LEU A 33 5.12 1.00 8.92
C LEU A 33 4.98 2.16 9.90
N ARG A 34 3.85 2.86 9.81
CA ARG A 34 3.54 3.99 10.69
C ARG A 34 2.90 3.53 11.99
N ALA A 35 2.15 2.43 11.95
CA ALA A 35 1.55 1.79 13.11
C ALA A 35 1.84 0.28 13.10
N ASP A 36 2.20 -0.24 14.28
CA ASP A 36 2.26 -1.68 14.58
C ASP A 36 1.56 -1.93 15.92
N LEU A 37 0.34 -1.41 16.00
CA LEU A 37 -0.60 -1.63 17.10
C LEU A 37 -1.52 -2.79 16.73
N PRO A 38 -1.89 -3.67 17.68
CA PRO A 38 -3.00 -4.58 17.48
C PRO A 38 -4.26 -3.79 17.10
N LEU A 39 -4.96 -4.24 16.06
CA LEU A 39 -6.23 -3.62 15.65
C LEU A 39 -7.26 -3.77 16.77
N GLN A 40 -7.94 -2.67 17.10
CA GLN A 40 -9.00 -2.63 18.10
C GLN A 40 -10.25 -2.01 17.50
N GLU A 41 -11.41 -2.37 18.05
CA GLU A 41 -12.69 -1.82 17.62
C GLU A 41 -12.68 -0.28 17.66
N ASN A 42 -13.29 0.34 16.63
CA ASN A 42 -13.31 1.77 16.36
C ASN A 42 -11.99 2.40 15.92
N TYR A 43 -10.91 1.64 15.76
CA TYR A 43 -9.75 2.15 15.02
C TYR A 43 -10.15 2.40 13.57
N VAL A 44 -9.67 3.49 13.00
CA VAL A 44 -9.79 3.78 11.57
C VAL A 44 -8.38 3.80 10.98
N VAL A 45 -8.16 2.97 9.97
CA VAL A 45 -6.86 2.79 9.33
C VAL A 45 -7.00 2.85 7.82
N THR A 46 -5.95 3.33 7.14
CA THR A 46 -5.81 3.14 5.70
C THR A 46 -5.34 1.72 5.42
N ILE A 47 -5.85 1.11 4.35
CA ILE A 47 -5.35 -0.13 3.77
C ILE A 47 -4.93 0.21 2.34
N GLU A 48 -3.63 0.36 2.11
CA GLU A 48 -3.10 1.01 0.90
C GLU A 48 -2.01 0.20 0.19
N PRO A 49 -2.22 -1.09 -0.14
CA PRO A 49 -1.23 -1.87 -0.88
C PRO A 49 -0.93 -1.23 -2.23
N GLY A 50 0.36 -1.27 -2.61
CA GLY A 50 0.80 -0.76 -3.90
C GLY A 50 1.95 -1.54 -4.50
N ILE A 51 2.00 -1.53 -5.84
CA ILE A 51 3.08 -2.08 -6.65
C ILE A 51 3.67 -0.97 -7.51
N TYR A 52 5.01 -0.88 -7.53
CA TYR A 52 5.70 0.21 -8.19
C TYR A 52 6.96 -0.30 -8.87
N PHE A 53 7.24 0.21 -10.06
CA PHE A 53 8.46 -0.02 -10.80
C PHE A 53 9.40 1.17 -10.61
N ILE A 54 10.02 1.26 -9.43
CA ILE A 54 10.88 2.39 -9.04
C ILE A 54 12.30 2.15 -9.55
N PRO A 55 12.81 2.95 -10.52
CA PRO A 55 14.12 2.71 -11.11
C PRO A 55 15.24 2.68 -10.09
N ALA A 56 15.27 3.65 -9.15
CA ALA A 56 16.29 3.74 -8.11
C ALA A 56 16.41 2.48 -7.21
N ILE A 57 15.36 1.65 -7.12
CA ILE A 57 15.39 0.38 -6.39
C ILE A 57 15.74 -0.76 -7.36
N LEU A 58 15.04 -0.83 -8.49
CA LEU A 58 15.09 -1.97 -9.40
C LEU A 58 16.35 -2.01 -10.27
N THR A 59 17.07 -0.89 -10.42
CA THR A 59 18.37 -0.84 -11.10
C THR A 59 19.56 -1.02 -10.16
N SER A 60 19.33 -1.30 -8.87
CA SER A 60 20.41 -1.60 -7.93
C SER A 60 21.14 -2.89 -8.32
N PRO A 61 22.47 -2.86 -8.54
CA PRO A 61 23.24 -4.06 -8.83
C PRO A 61 23.12 -5.11 -7.72
N GLU A 62 23.06 -4.69 -6.46
CA GLU A 62 22.91 -5.57 -5.30
C GLU A 62 21.60 -6.35 -5.36
N TRP A 63 20.47 -5.67 -5.64
CA TRP A 63 19.17 -6.33 -5.73
C TRP A 63 19.07 -7.25 -6.94
N ARG A 64 19.67 -6.84 -8.06
CA ARG A 64 19.69 -7.65 -9.29
C ARG A 64 20.50 -8.91 -9.15
N GLU A 65 21.64 -8.84 -8.45
CA GLU A 65 22.42 -10.02 -8.11
C GLU A 65 21.64 -10.92 -7.16
N ARG A 66 21.13 -10.35 -6.06
CA ARG A 66 20.44 -11.11 -5.01
C ARG A 66 19.23 -11.90 -5.52
N TYR A 67 18.47 -11.34 -6.47
CA TYR A 67 17.27 -11.96 -7.03
C TYR A 67 17.43 -12.30 -8.51
N ARG A 68 18.68 -12.60 -8.94
CA ARG A 68 19.01 -12.96 -10.32
C ARG A 68 18.12 -14.08 -10.87
N ASP A 69 17.88 -15.10 -10.05
CA ASP A 69 17.18 -16.32 -10.46
C ASP A 69 15.67 -16.29 -10.12
N ASP A 70 15.25 -15.38 -9.24
CA ASP A 70 13.86 -15.27 -8.80
C ASP A 70 13.03 -14.29 -9.66
N VAL A 71 13.69 -13.36 -10.36
CA VAL A 71 13.04 -12.24 -11.06
C VAL A 71 13.35 -12.28 -12.55
N ASN A 72 12.30 -12.21 -13.38
CA ASN A 72 12.46 -11.97 -14.80
C ASN A 72 12.78 -10.49 -15.05
N TRP A 73 14.06 -10.15 -15.01
CA TRP A 73 14.54 -8.78 -15.14
C TRP A 73 14.19 -8.12 -16.47
N ASN A 74 14.13 -8.88 -17.57
CA ASN A 74 13.70 -8.35 -18.86
C ASN A 74 12.25 -7.82 -18.81
N ARG A 75 11.36 -8.52 -18.10
CA ARG A 75 9.97 -8.06 -17.91
C ARG A 75 9.88 -6.86 -16.97
N VAL A 76 10.75 -6.80 -15.96
CA VAL A 76 10.83 -5.64 -15.05
C VAL A 76 11.30 -4.40 -15.81
N ASP A 77 12.33 -4.55 -16.65
CA ASP A 77 12.90 -3.44 -17.44
C ASP A 77 11.87 -2.81 -18.37
N ALA A 78 11.02 -3.62 -18.99
CA ALA A 78 9.91 -3.15 -19.83
C ALA A 78 8.87 -2.30 -19.07
N LEU A 79 8.83 -2.39 -17.74
CA LEU A 79 7.86 -1.69 -16.89
C LEU A 79 8.47 -0.52 -16.10
N LEU A 80 9.76 -0.20 -16.27
CA LEU A 80 10.42 0.87 -15.49
C LEU A 80 9.79 2.26 -15.65
N GLN A 81 9.07 2.50 -16.75
CA GLN A 81 8.35 3.76 -16.98
C GLN A 81 6.86 3.69 -16.63
N PHE A 82 6.37 2.54 -16.16
CA PHE A 82 4.97 2.35 -15.78
C PHE A 82 4.58 3.19 -14.55
N GLY A 83 5.56 3.47 -13.67
CA GLY A 83 5.29 4.11 -12.38
C GLY A 83 4.80 3.08 -11.38
N GLY A 84 3.49 3.01 -11.16
CA GLY A 84 2.91 2.06 -10.21
C GLY A 84 1.43 2.27 -9.97
N ILE A 85 0.85 1.38 -9.17
CA ILE A 85 -0.55 1.39 -8.76
C ILE A 85 -0.60 1.30 -7.24
N ARG A 86 -1.48 2.08 -6.63
CA ARG A 86 -1.90 1.93 -5.24
C ARG A 86 -3.43 2.02 -5.21
N ILE A 87 -4.05 1.13 -4.46
CA ILE A 87 -5.47 1.19 -4.13
C ILE A 87 -5.54 1.35 -2.63
N GLU A 88 -6.23 2.37 -2.18
CA GLU A 88 -6.30 2.78 -0.78
C GLU A 88 -7.75 2.89 -0.34
N ASP A 89 -8.04 2.27 0.79
CA ASP A 89 -9.34 2.38 1.45
C ASP A 89 -9.18 2.84 2.89
N ASP A 90 -10.15 3.62 3.36
CA ASP A 90 -10.32 3.94 4.77
C ASP A 90 -11.22 2.88 5.41
N VAL A 91 -10.71 2.21 6.44
CA VAL A 91 -11.36 1.05 7.06
C VAL A 91 -11.52 1.27 8.55
N ARG A 92 -12.76 1.20 9.02
CA ARG A 92 -13.09 1.18 10.45
C ARG A 92 -13.19 -0.26 10.93
N ILE A 93 -12.44 -0.57 11.99
CA ILE A 93 -12.49 -1.85 12.67
C ILE A 93 -13.76 -1.94 13.52
N THR A 94 -14.45 -3.07 13.46
CA THR A 94 -15.63 -3.37 14.27
C THR A 94 -15.37 -4.65 15.09
N GLY A 95 -16.27 -5.01 16.00
CA GLY A 95 -16.27 -6.34 16.64
C GLY A 95 -16.58 -7.52 15.69
N GLY A 96 -16.87 -7.25 14.42
CA GLY A 96 -17.18 -8.23 13.37
C GLY A 96 -16.48 -7.89 12.05
N PRO A 97 -17.17 -8.01 10.88
CA PRO A 97 -16.62 -7.55 9.61
C PRO A 97 -16.27 -6.05 9.66
N PRO A 98 -15.13 -5.64 9.11
CA PRO A 98 -14.76 -4.23 9.09
C PRO A 98 -15.73 -3.43 8.21
N GLU A 99 -15.87 -2.15 8.52
CA GLU A 99 -16.60 -1.20 7.69
C GLU A 99 -15.61 -0.49 6.75
N VAL A 100 -15.81 -0.62 5.44
CA VAL A 100 -15.01 0.07 4.43
C VAL A 100 -15.69 1.39 4.09
N LEU A 101 -15.15 2.50 4.59
CA LEU A 101 -15.75 3.83 4.46
C LEU A 101 -15.70 4.35 3.02
N SER A 102 -14.72 3.88 2.24
CA SER A 102 -14.51 4.19 0.83
C SER A 102 -15.10 3.13 -0.12
N ALA A 103 -16.04 2.29 0.35
CA ALA A 103 -16.61 1.19 -0.43
C ALA A 103 -17.26 1.63 -1.76
N ALA A 104 -17.77 2.85 -1.81
CA ALA A 104 -18.42 3.40 -2.99
C ALA A 104 -17.46 3.69 -4.17
N ILE A 105 -16.15 3.76 -3.93
CA ILE A 105 -15.15 4.02 -4.97
C ILE A 105 -14.96 2.74 -5.81
N PRO A 106 -15.18 2.77 -7.14
CA PRO A 106 -15.01 1.59 -7.99
C PRO A 106 -13.56 1.14 -8.09
N LYS A 107 -13.36 -0.18 -8.06
CA LYS A 107 -12.02 -0.81 -8.02
C LYS A 107 -11.80 -1.86 -9.09
N SER A 108 -12.87 -2.43 -9.65
CA SER A 108 -12.76 -3.35 -10.79
C SER A 108 -12.42 -2.59 -12.06
N ILE A 109 -11.65 -3.23 -12.95
CA ILE A 109 -11.28 -2.68 -14.26
C ILE A 109 -12.52 -2.18 -15.01
N ASP A 110 -13.53 -3.03 -15.19
CA ASP A 110 -14.75 -2.69 -15.94
C ASP A 110 -15.46 -1.45 -15.39
N ALA A 111 -15.58 -1.33 -14.07
CA ALA A 111 -16.24 -0.19 -13.45
C ALA A 111 -15.42 1.11 -13.58
N ILE A 112 -14.09 1.02 -13.51
CA ILE A 112 -13.20 2.18 -13.74
C ILE A 112 -13.26 2.60 -15.22
N GLU A 113 -13.26 1.64 -16.14
CA GLU A 113 -13.37 1.91 -17.57
C GLU A 113 -14.72 2.52 -17.94
N ALA A 114 -15.81 2.04 -17.35
CA ALA A 114 -17.15 2.61 -17.53
C ALA A 114 -17.22 4.06 -17.03
N LEU A 115 -16.71 4.35 -15.82
CA LEU A 115 -16.62 5.72 -15.30
C LEU A 115 -15.81 6.64 -16.22
N ARG A 116 -14.70 6.13 -16.75
CA ARG A 116 -13.86 6.90 -17.69
C ARG A 116 -14.59 7.19 -18.99
N GLN A 117 -15.35 6.24 -19.52
CA GLN A 117 -16.14 6.43 -20.75
C GLN A 117 -17.24 7.48 -20.55
N GLU A 118 -17.96 7.41 -19.43
CA GLU A 118 -19.00 8.39 -19.08
C GLU A 118 -18.43 9.81 -18.96
N ALA A 119 -17.28 9.96 -18.30
CA ALA A 119 -16.66 11.27 -18.11
C ALA A 119 -16.09 11.91 -19.39
N LEU A 120 -15.89 11.13 -20.46
CA LEU A 120 -15.33 11.60 -21.73
C LEU A 120 -16.39 11.78 -22.84
N ALA A 121 -17.64 11.43 -22.57
CA ALA A 121 -18.79 11.62 -23.47
C ALA A 121 -19.33 13.05 -23.39
#